data_AF-A0A291Q213-F1
#
_entry.id   AF-A0A291Q213-F1
#
_cell.length_a   1.000
_cell.length_b   1.000
_cell.length_c   1.000
_cell.angle_alpha   90.00
_cell.angle_beta   90.00
_cell.angle_gamma   90.00
#
_symmetry.space_group_name_H-M   'P 1'
#
loop_
_entity.id
_entity.type
_entity.pdbx_description
1 polymer ?
#
loop_
_entity_poly.entity_id
_entity_poly.type
_entity_poly.pdbx_seq_one_letter_code
_entity_poly.pdbx_strand_id
1 'polypeptide(L)'
;MSTSHAPPHASTDISGISKNPALDDAPREDAPGPELVPLVPASSRRTHVPRWLRRTSGPLLLLALWQVLSSTGALTDDVLAPPGTIARLAGDMIADGSLPSAMGVSLQRVAVGLLFGTVVGTALALVAGLFRIGEDLVDASVQMLRTVPFVGLIPLFIIWFGIGETPKIAIITLGVSFPLYLNVYAGIRGVDAQLIEAGESLGLSRWGLVRHVVLPGALPGAMTGLRYSLGIAWLALVFAEQVNADAGIGFVMVQARDFLRTDVIVVCLIVYAFLGLIADFIVRTLERLLLQWRPTFTGR
;
A
#
# COMPACT_ATOMS: atom_id res chain seq x y z
N MET A 1 7.49 51.76 39.51
CA MET A 1 6.89 51.95 38.18
C MET A 1 6.43 50.60 37.68
N SER A 2 5.14 50.32 37.80
CA SER A 2 4.48 49.06 37.41
C SER A 2 3.19 49.46 36.70
N THR A 3 3.07 49.12 35.42
CA THR A 3 1.88 49.39 34.60
C THR A 3 1.06 48.11 34.48
N SER A 4 -0.06 48.09 35.21
CA SER A 4 -1.13 47.10 35.10
C SER A 4 -2.11 47.56 34.01
N HIS A 5 -2.32 46.74 32.99
CA HIS A 5 -3.41 46.91 32.01
C HIS A 5 -4.19 45.58 31.96
N ALA A 6 -5.31 45.56 32.68
CA ALA A 6 -6.37 44.56 32.49
C ALA A 6 -7.52 45.23 31.71
N PRO A 7 -8.05 44.61 30.64
CA PRO A 7 -9.23 45.11 29.95
C PRO A 7 -10.53 44.78 30.74
N PRO A 8 -11.55 45.67 30.69
CA PRO A 8 -12.77 45.53 31.48
C PRO A 8 -13.76 44.51 30.90
N HIS A 9 -14.48 43.83 31.81
CA HIS A 9 -15.56 42.89 31.54
C HIS A 9 -16.73 43.55 30.80
N ALA A 10 -17.06 43.06 29.60
CA ALA A 10 -18.31 43.38 28.90
C ALA A 10 -19.37 42.32 29.23
N SER A 11 -20.31 42.66 30.11
CA SER A 11 -21.52 41.89 30.39
C SER A 11 -22.47 41.97 29.18
N THR A 12 -22.60 40.87 28.44
CA THR A 12 -23.64 40.72 27.40
C THR A 12 -24.94 40.30 28.07
N ASP A 13 -25.78 41.30 28.37
CA ASP A 13 -27.12 41.10 28.90
C ASP A 13 -28.05 40.70 27.74
N ILE A 14 -28.45 39.42 27.70
CA ILE A 14 -29.27 38.79 26.65
C ILE A 14 -30.76 38.84 27.02
N SER A 15 -31.17 39.78 27.89
CA SER A 15 -32.54 39.89 28.40
C SER A 15 -33.55 40.55 27.42
N GLY A 16 -33.13 40.90 26.20
CA GLY A 16 -33.97 41.59 25.21
C GLY A 16 -34.66 40.72 24.14
N ILE A 17 -34.36 39.42 24.02
CA ILE A 17 -34.80 38.60 22.86
C ILE A 17 -36.19 37.95 23.09
N SER A 18 -36.78 38.05 24.29
CA SER A 18 -38.08 37.46 24.60
C SER A 18 -39.17 38.51 24.83
N LYS A 19 -39.50 39.30 23.80
CA LYS A 19 -40.79 39.99 23.72
C LYS A 19 -41.40 39.72 22.35
N ASN A 20 -42.17 38.64 22.29
CA ASN A 20 -43.07 38.29 21.20
C ASN A 20 -44.29 39.24 21.30
N PRO A 21 -44.48 40.23 20.41
CA PRO A 21 -45.72 40.98 20.37
C PRO A 21 -46.76 40.08 19.67
N ALA A 22 -47.89 39.91 20.35
CA ALA A 22 -49.20 39.49 19.84
C ALA A 22 -49.21 38.85 18.42
N LEU A 23 -49.53 37.55 18.39
CA LEU A 23 -50.13 36.92 17.22
C LEU A 23 -51.41 37.67 16.88
N ASP A 24 -51.29 38.62 15.95
CA ASP A 24 -52.39 39.30 15.31
C ASP A 24 -53.04 38.30 14.35
N ASP A 25 -54.23 37.80 14.72
CA ASP A 25 -55.07 36.90 13.93
C ASP A 25 -55.70 37.65 12.75
N ALA A 26 -54.87 38.24 11.89
CA ALA A 26 -55.29 38.76 10.59
C ALA A 26 -55.31 37.60 9.58
N PRO A 27 -56.37 37.45 8.75
CA PRO A 27 -56.37 36.47 7.68
C PRO A 27 -55.24 36.83 6.71
N ARG A 28 -54.19 36.00 6.66
CA ARG A 28 -53.14 36.13 5.67
C ARG A 28 -53.77 35.91 4.29
N GLU A 29 -54.03 36.99 3.57
CA GLU A 29 -54.34 36.92 2.14
C GLU A 29 -53.27 36.07 1.45
N ASP A 30 -53.74 35.12 0.65
CA ASP A 30 -52.94 34.13 -0.08
C ASP A 30 -51.89 34.82 -0.97
N ALA A 31 -50.74 35.16 -0.39
CA ALA A 31 -49.55 35.49 -1.16
C ALA A 31 -49.22 34.26 -2.02
N PRO A 32 -49.14 34.37 -3.36
CA PRO A 32 -48.81 33.23 -4.20
C PRO A 32 -47.46 32.69 -3.73
N GLY A 33 -47.47 31.49 -3.15
CA GLY A 33 -46.26 30.80 -2.74
C GLY A 33 -45.32 30.68 -3.93
N PRO A 34 -43.99 30.66 -3.71
CA PRO A 34 -43.02 30.55 -4.80
C PRO A 34 -43.40 29.37 -5.69
N GLU A 35 -43.54 29.63 -6.99
CA GLU A 35 -43.97 28.64 -7.97
C GLU A 35 -42.97 27.48 -7.98
N LEU A 36 -43.42 26.33 -7.47
CA LEU A 36 -42.59 25.14 -7.36
C LEU A 36 -42.46 24.52 -8.74
N VAL A 37 -41.37 24.86 -9.45
CA VAL A 37 -41.03 24.24 -10.73
C VAL A 37 -40.58 22.80 -10.46
N PRO A 38 -41.25 21.78 -11.02
CA PRO A 38 -40.82 20.40 -10.89
C PRO A 38 -39.47 20.22 -11.58
N LEU A 39 -38.42 20.04 -10.79
CA LEU A 39 -37.09 19.66 -11.30
C LEU A 39 -37.15 18.23 -11.82
N VAL A 40 -37.45 18.06 -13.10
CA VAL A 40 -37.27 16.79 -13.78
C VAL A 40 -35.76 16.57 -13.93
N PRO A 41 -35.17 15.53 -13.31
CA PRO A 41 -33.76 15.27 -13.51
C PRO A 41 -33.52 14.98 -14.98
N ALA A 42 -32.84 15.89 -15.66
CA ALA A 42 -32.35 15.67 -17.01
C ALA A 42 -31.26 14.59 -16.92
N SER A 43 -31.67 13.31 -16.93
CA SER A 43 -30.73 12.20 -17.03
C SER A 43 -30.12 12.28 -18.44
N SER A 44 -29.02 12.99 -18.56
CA SER A 44 -28.13 12.85 -19.71
C SER A 44 -27.76 11.37 -19.78
N ARG A 45 -28.32 10.65 -20.77
CA ARG A 45 -27.80 9.36 -21.20
C ARG A 45 -26.41 9.63 -21.79
N ARG A 46 -25.42 9.88 -20.93
CA ARG A 46 -24.02 9.76 -21.31
C ARG A 46 -23.84 8.29 -21.67
N THR A 47 -23.47 8.05 -22.92
CA THR A 47 -23.00 6.74 -23.38
C THR A 47 -21.86 6.31 -22.48
N HIS A 48 -22.18 5.48 -21.49
CA HIS A 48 -21.20 4.96 -20.56
C HIS A 48 -20.35 3.95 -21.33
N VAL A 49 -19.21 4.40 -21.84
CA VAL A 49 -18.15 3.49 -22.28
C VAL A 49 -17.87 2.55 -21.09
N PRO A 50 -17.95 1.23 -21.26
CA PRO A 50 -17.78 0.28 -20.17
C PRO A 50 -16.49 0.59 -19.40
N ARG A 51 -16.55 0.66 -18.07
CA ARG A 51 -15.40 1.05 -17.22
C ARG A 51 -14.14 0.22 -17.50
N TRP A 52 -14.30 -1.04 -17.94
CA TRP A 52 -13.21 -1.90 -18.35
C TRP A 52 -12.49 -1.39 -19.62
N LEU A 53 -13.24 -0.94 -20.64
CA LEU A 53 -12.70 -0.42 -21.91
C LEU A 53 -11.90 0.88 -21.73
N ARG A 54 -12.35 1.77 -20.83
CA ARG A 54 -11.61 2.98 -20.44
C ARG A 54 -10.37 2.70 -19.57
N ARG A 55 -10.34 1.57 -18.85
CA ARG A 55 -9.17 1.17 -18.03
C ARG A 55 -8.11 0.49 -18.87
N THR A 56 -8.49 -0.32 -19.86
CA THR A 56 -7.55 -0.99 -20.77
C THR A 56 -7.05 -0.08 -21.89
N SER A 57 -7.76 1.00 -22.23
CA SER A 57 -7.31 1.94 -23.27
C SER A 57 -5.98 2.62 -22.96
N GLY A 58 -5.68 2.92 -21.69
CA GLY A 58 -4.41 3.54 -21.28
C GLY A 58 -3.18 2.66 -21.57
N PRO A 59 -3.12 1.43 -21.02
CA PRO A 59 -2.05 0.48 -21.32
C PRO A 59 -1.94 0.14 -22.81
N LEU A 60 -3.08 -0.03 -23.50
CA LEU A 60 -3.09 -0.34 -24.94
C LEU A 60 -2.54 0.80 -25.79
N LEU A 61 -2.89 2.06 -25.47
CA LEU A 61 -2.33 3.22 -26.15
C LEU A 61 -0.81 3.33 -25.93
N LEU A 62 -0.33 3.00 -24.72
CA LEU A 62 1.09 2.99 -24.42
C LEU A 62 1.84 1.92 -25.25
N LEU A 63 1.29 0.71 -25.33
CA LEU A 63 1.85 -0.38 -26.15
C LEU A 63 1.82 -0.06 -27.64
N ALA A 64 0.72 0.52 -28.13
CA ALA A 64 0.59 0.92 -29.53
C ALA A 64 1.58 2.05 -29.87
N LEU A 65 1.72 3.04 -29.00
CA LEU A 65 2.70 4.11 -29.17
C LEU A 65 4.13 3.56 -29.18
N TRP A 66 4.45 2.62 -28.29
CA TRP A 66 5.74 1.95 -28.26
C TRP A 66 6.01 1.17 -29.56
N GLN A 67 5.07 0.34 -30.01
CA GLN A 67 5.19 -0.39 -31.28
C GLN A 67 5.40 0.56 -32.46
N VAL A 68 4.65 1.67 -32.51
CA VAL A 68 4.78 2.68 -33.58
C VAL A 68 6.17 3.31 -33.54
N LEU A 69 6.63 3.80 -32.39
CA LEU A 69 7.94 4.44 -32.22
C LEU A 69 9.12 3.50 -32.53
N SER A 70 9.01 2.21 -32.18
CA SER A 70 10.00 1.21 -32.56
C SER A 70 9.95 0.90 -34.06
N SER A 71 8.75 0.79 -34.66
CA SER A 71 8.61 0.48 -36.09
C SER A 71 8.99 1.61 -37.03
N THR A 72 8.91 2.87 -36.59
CA THR A 72 9.30 4.05 -37.38
C THR A 72 10.80 4.29 -37.37
N GLY A 73 11.60 3.46 -36.67
CA GLY A 73 13.05 3.63 -36.53
C GLY A 73 13.46 4.82 -35.67
N ALA A 74 12.51 5.47 -34.98
CA ALA A 74 12.80 6.52 -34.01
C ALA A 74 13.51 5.97 -32.76
N LEU A 75 13.35 4.66 -32.50
CA LEU A 75 14.11 3.88 -31.54
C LEU A 75 14.93 2.84 -32.31
N THR A 76 16.25 2.88 -32.19
CA THR A 76 17.12 1.82 -32.71
C THR A 76 16.93 0.54 -31.90
N ASP A 77 17.09 -0.63 -32.55
CA ASP A 77 16.90 -1.94 -31.90
C ASP A 77 17.82 -2.14 -30.69
N ASP A 78 18.99 -1.49 -30.68
CA ASP A 78 19.94 -1.48 -29.56
C ASP A 78 19.40 -0.74 -28.31
N VAL A 79 18.51 0.24 -28.52
CA VAL A 79 17.91 1.04 -27.44
C VAL A 79 16.63 0.39 -26.93
N LEU A 80 15.74 -0.05 -27.82
CA LEU A 80 14.49 -0.68 -27.40
C LEU A 80 13.90 -1.60 -28.47
N ALA A 81 14.15 -2.90 -28.31
CA ALA A 81 13.66 -3.94 -29.22
C ALA A 81 12.11 -3.91 -29.34
N PRO A 82 11.56 -4.24 -30.53
CA PRO A 82 10.12 -4.34 -30.72
C PRO A 82 9.48 -5.39 -29.79
N PRO A 83 8.26 -5.18 -29.29
CA PRO A 83 7.57 -6.10 -28.38
C PRO A 83 7.38 -7.51 -28.96
N GLY A 84 7.28 -7.66 -30.30
CA GLY A 84 7.24 -8.96 -30.94
C GLY A 84 8.56 -9.76 -30.81
N THR A 85 9.71 -9.07 -30.82
CA THR A 85 11.02 -9.69 -30.60
C THR A 85 11.21 -10.08 -29.13
N ILE A 86 10.78 -9.19 -28.21
CA ILE A 86 10.78 -9.47 -26.77
C ILE A 86 9.93 -10.71 -26.45
N ALA A 87 8.75 -10.84 -27.07
CA ALA A 87 7.88 -12.00 -26.85
C ALA A 87 8.50 -13.32 -27.35
N ARG A 88 9.18 -13.31 -28.50
CA ARG A 88 9.91 -14.49 -29.00
C ARG A 88 11.07 -14.85 -28.08
N LEU A 89 11.89 -13.87 -27.71
CA LEU A 89 13.01 -14.06 -26.80
C LEU A 89 12.55 -14.61 -25.44
N ALA A 90 11.47 -14.09 -24.89
CA ALA A 90 10.88 -14.64 -23.67
C ALA A 90 10.44 -16.11 -23.85
N GLY A 91 9.87 -16.46 -25.01
CA GLY A 91 9.54 -17.84 -25.36
C GLY A 91 10.77 -18.75 -25.41
N ASP A 92 11.86 -18.29 -26.03
CA ASP A 92 13.12 -19.02 -26.13
C ASP A 92 13.74 -19.24 -24.73
N MET A 93 13.75 -18.19 -23.89
CA MET A 93 14.25 -18.27 -22.51
C MET A 93 13.36 -19.13 -21.58
N ILE A 94 12.09 -19.32 -21.94
CA ILE A 94 11.22 -20.27 -21.25
C ILE A 94 11.54 -21.70 -21.72
N ALA A 95 11.74 -21.90 -23.02
CA ALA A 95 12.02 -23.20 -23.61
C ALA A 95 13.39 -23.76 -23.18
N ASP A 96 14.40 -22.90 -23.02
CA ASP A 96 15.74 -23.30 -22.56
C ASP A 96 15.85 -23.45 -21.03
N GLY A 97 14.80 -23.06 -20.28
CA GLY A 97 14.73 -23.19 -18.82
C GLY A 97 15.47 -22.11 -18.03
N SER A 98 16.13 -21.16 -18.68
CA SER A 98 16.87 -20.08 -18.03
C SER A 98 15.94 -19.15 -17.24
N LEU A 99 14.81 -18.76 -17.83
CA LEU A 99 13.85 -17.84 -17.21
C LEU A 99 13.08 -18.49 -16.05
N PRO A 100 12.50 -19.69 -16.17
CA PRO A 100 11.80 -20.34 -15.06
C PRO A 100 12.72 -20.62 -13.87
N SER A 101 13.98 -21.02 -14.12
CA SER A 101 14.98 -21.23 -13.07
C SER A 101 15.28 -19.94 -12.31
N ALA A 102 15.55 -18.85 -13.04
CA ALA A 102 15.78 -17.53 -12.45
C ALA A 102 14.56 -17.05 -11.64
N MET A 103 13.35 -17.21 -12.19
CA MET A 103 12.10 -16.87 -11.51
C MET A 103 11.91 -17.67 -10.22
N GLY A 104 12.21 -18.96 -10.23
CA GLY A 104 12.08 -19.83 -9.05
C GLY A 104 12.95 -19.36 -7.89
N VAL A 105 14.23 -19.05 -8.18
CA VAL A 105 15.17 -18.53 -7.18
C VAL A 105 14.70 -17.19 -6.62
N SER A 106 14.30 -16.26 -7.48
CA SER A 106 13.79 -14.94 -7.07
C SER A 106 12.53 -15.05 -6.22
N LEU A 107 11.59 -15.93 -6.61
CA LEU A 107 10.35 -16.15 -5.87
C LEU A 107 10.62 -16.77 -4.49
N GLN A 108 11.55 -17.72 -4.39
CA GLN A 108 11.96 -18.30 -3.12
C GLN A 108 12.54 -17.23 -2.18
N ARG A 109 13.43 -16.37 -2.67
CA ARG A 109 14.02 -15.27 -1.89
C ARG A 109 12.96 -14.32 -1.35
N VAL A 110 12.02 -13.91 -2.20
CA VAL A 110 10.89 -13.06 -1.78
C VAL A 110 10.01 -13.78 -0.77
N ALA A 111 9.67 -15.04 -0.99
CA ALA A 111 8.82 -15.80 -0.07
C ALA A 111 9.46 -15.94 1.31
N VAL A 112 10.75 -16.29 1.37
CA VAL A 112 11.50 -16.45 2.63
C VAL A 112 11.66 -15.10 3.33
N GLY A 113 12.06 -14.05 2.60
CA GLY A 113 12.21 -12.71 3.17
C GLY A 113 10.88 -12.12 3.63
N LEU A 114 9.80 -12.34 2.90
CA LEU A 114 8.45 -11.93 3.29
C LEU A 114 7.98 -12.68 4.54
N LEU A 115 8.26 -13.98 4.65
CA LEU A 115 7.93 -14.78 5.83
C LEU A 115 8.64 -14.24 7.08
N PHE A 116 9.97 -14.11 7.04
CA PHE A 116 10.73 -13.57 8.17
C PHE A 116 10.34 -12.12 8.49
N GLY A 117 10.18 -11.28 7.46
CA GLY A 117 9.79 -9.89 7.66
C GLY A 117 8.38 -9.76 8.24
N THR A 118 7.48 -10.68 7.88
CA THR A 118 6.14 -10.72 8.45
C THR A 118 6.18 -11.08 9.92
N VAL A 119 6.92 -12.15 10.26
CA VAL A 119 7.10 -12.58 11.66
C VAL A 119 7.71 -11.47 12.50
N VAL A 120 8.82 -10.87 12.05
CA VAL A 120 9.53 -9.81 12.78
C VAL A 120 8.67 -8.55 12.89
N GLY A 121 8.10 -8.07 11.78
CA GLY A 121 7.28 -6.86 11.77
C GLY A 121 6.03 -6.98 12.65
N THR A 122 5.32 -8.11 12.57
CA THR A 122 4.15 -8.35 13.44
C THR A 122 4.56 -8.53 14.90
N ALA A 123 5.64 -9.25 15.20
CA ALA A 123 6.10 -9.42 16.58
C ALA A 123 6.47 -8.08 17.23
N LEU A 124 7.25 -7.24 16.54
CA LEU A 124 7.59 -5.90 17.02
C LEU A 124 6.34 -5.03 17.23
N ALA A 125 5.38 -5.11 16.30
CA ALA A 125 4.15 -4.33 16.39
C ALA A 125 3.25 -4.77 17.56
N LEU A 126 3.19 -6.07 17.84
CA LEU A 126 2.47 -6.58 19.00
C LEU A 126 3.12 -6.12 20.31
N VAL A 127 4.46 -6.17 20.39
CA VAL A 127 5.20 -5.70 21.57
C VAL A 127 4.98 -4.20 21.79
N ALA A 128 5.13 -3.38 20.74
CA ALA A 128 4.93 -1.93 20.86
C ALA A 128 3.46 -1.54 21.08
N GLY A 129 2.54 -2.24 20.40
CA GLY A 129 1.12 -1.95 20.43
C GLY A 129 0.47 -2.30 21.76
N LEU A 130 0.89 -3.40 22.40
CA LEU A 130 0.27 -3.92 23.62
C LEU A 130 0.92 -3.41 24.92
N PHE A 131 2.19 -2.99 24.88
CA PHE A 131 2.93 -2.58 26.08
C PHE A 131 3.46 -1.15 25.96
N ARG A 132 3.27 -0.32 27.01
CA ARG A 132 3.83 1.04 27.10
C ARG A 132 5.35 1.07 26.98
N ILE A 133 6.05 0.15 27.65
CA ILE A 133 7.50 0.03 27.54
C ILE A 133 7.91 -0.35 26.10
N GLY A 134 7.10 -1.19 25.43
CA GLY A 134 7.33 -1.53 24.03
C GLY A 134 7.18 -0.32 23.11
N GLU A 135 6.20 0.53 23.34
CA GLU A 135 6.03 1.81 22.62
C GLU A 135 7.26 2.69 22.78
N ASP A 136 7.71 2.95 24.01
CA ASP A 136 8.83 3.85 24.27
C ASP A 136 10.16 3.37 23.67
N LEU A 137 10.45 2.06 23.73
CA LEU A 137 11.72 1.50 23.25
C LEU A 137 11.68 1.08 21.77
N VAL A 138 10.64 0.36 21.36
CA VAL A 138 10.56 -0.25 20.02
C VAL A 138 10.08 0.75 19.00
N ASP A 139 9.01 1.51 19.27
CA ASP A 139 8.46 2.44 18.27
C ASP A 139 9.46 3.54 17.93
N ALA A 140 10.09 4.15 18.94
CA ALA A 140 11.13 5.15 18.72
C ALA A 140 12.28 4.60 17.85
N SER A 141 12.76 3.39 18.16
CA SER A 141 13.83 2.73 17.40
C SER A 141 13.43 2.42 15.96
N VAL A 142 12.20 1.93 15.75
CA VAL A 142 11.68 1.60 14.43
C VAL A 142 11.45 2.86 13.59
N GLN A 143 10.94 3.94 14.19
CA GLN A 143 10.77 5.23 13.52
C GLN A 143 12.11 5.79 13.06
N MET A 144 13.15 5.72 13.89
CA MET A 144 14.51 6.10 13.51
C MET A 144 15.01 5.24 12.35
N LEU A 145 14.91 3.91 12.47
CA LEU A 145 15.46 2.97 11.48
C LEU A 145 14.75 3.07 10.13
N ARG A 146 13.44 3.42 10.11
CA ARG A 146 12.67 3.67 8.90
C ARG A 146 13.23 4.81 8.04
N THR A 147 13.83 5.82 8.65
CA THR A 147 14.41 6.96 7.90
C THR A 147 15.67 6.58 7.12
N VAL A 148 16.31 5.48 7.49
CA VAL A 148 17.49 4.97 6.81
C VAL A 148 17.07 4.26 5.53
N PRO A 149 17.63 4.61 4.35
CA PRO A 149 17.34 3.89 3.12
C PRO A 149 17.91 2.47 3.23
N PHE A 150 17.04 1.49 3.49
CA PHE A 150 17.44 0.10 3.73
C PHE A 150 18.21 -0.51 2.55
N VAL A 151 17.94 -0.06 1.32
CA VAL A 151 18.70 -0.47 0.11
C VAL A 151 20.17 -0.03 0.20
N GLY A 152 20.46 1.10 0.84
CA GLY A 152 21.83 1.56 1.09
C GLY A 152 22.62 0.67 2.06
N LEU A 153 21.96 -0.24 2.78
CA LEU A 153 22.61 -1.18 3.71
C LEU A 153 23.14 -2.44 3.01
N ILE A 154 22.92 -2.60 1.69
CA ILE A 154 23.41 -3.76 0.92
C ILE A 154 24.90 -4.06 1.19
N PRO A 155 25.84 -3.09 1.05
CA PRO A 155 27.26 -3.38 1.23
C PRO A 155 27.59 -3.82 2.66
N LEU A 156 26.91 -3.23 3.65
CA LEU A 156 27.12 -3.54 5.06
C LEU A 156 26.69 -4.98 5.37
N PHE A 157 25.55 -5.41 4.84
CA PHE A 157 25.10 -6.80 4.99
C PHE A 157 26.00 -7.80 4.27
N ILE A 158 26.61 -7.44 3.15
CA ILE A 158 27.61 -8.28 2.51
C ILE A 158 28.86 -8.40 3.39
N ILE A 159 29.30 -7.33 4.04
CA ILE A 159 30.45 -7.38 4.97
C ILE A 159 30.14 -8.25 6.19
N TRP A 160 28.92 -8.14 6.75
CA TRP A 160 28.54 -8.88 7.96
C TRP A 160 28.24 -10.36 7.71
N PHE A 161 27.49 -10.67 6.66
CA PHE A 161 27.00 -12.02 6.38
C PHE A 161 27.78 -12.74 5.28
N GLY A 162 28.71 -12.05 4.62
CA GLY A 162 29.43 -12.55 3.45
C GLY A 162 28.60 -12.46 2.15
N ILE A 163 29.17 -12.97 1.07
CA ILE A 163 28.46 -13.14 -0.21
C ILE A 163 27.60 -14.41 -0.13
N GLY A 164 26.35 -14.32 -0.56
CA GLY A 164 25.44 -15.47 -0.56
C GLY A 164 23.98 -15.06 -0.52
N GLU A 165 23.12 -15.95 -0.06
CA GLU A 165 21.66 -15.74 0.01
C GLU A 165 21.24 -14.90 1.23
N THR A 166 21.99 -15.00 2.32
CA THR A 166 21.66 -14.35 3.60
C THR A 166 21.51 -12.82 3.49
N PRO A 167 22.45 -12.06 2.88
CA PRO A 167 22.27 -10.61 2.73
C PRO A 167 21.00 -10.26 1.96
N LYS A 168 20.74 -10.99 0.87
CA LYS A 168 19.58 -10.76 -0.02
C LYS A 168 18.27 -10.92 0.77
N ILE A 169 18.15 -12.02 1.50
CA ILE A 169 16.98 -12.31 2.34
C ILE A 169 16.87 -11.30 3.49
N ALA A 170 17.98 -10.88 4.10
CA ALA A 170 17.99 -9.92 5.20
C ALA A 170 17.45 -8.54 4.76
N ILE A 171 17.83 -8.07 3.57
CA ILE A 171 17.33 -6.80 3.02
C ILE A 171 15.83 -6.86 2.77
N ILE A 172 15.35 -7.96 2.17
CA ILE A 172 13.91 -8.17 1.91
C ILE A 172 13.16 -8.21 3.25
N THR A 173 13.67 -8.97 4.21
CA THR A 173 13.12 -9.09 5.57
C THR A 173 13.00 -7.71 6.23
N LEU A 174 14.06 -6.91 6.18
CA LEU A 174 14.10 -5.58 6.75
C LEU A 174 13.09 -4.64 6.05
N GLY A 175 13.07 -4.64 4.72
CA GLY A 175 12.15 -3.83 3.92
C GLY A 175 10.67 -4.18 4.15
N VAL A 176 10.35 -5.47 4.36
CA VAL A 176 9.00 -5.97 4.67
C VAL A 176 8.57 -5.60 6.10
N SER A 177 9.49 -5.66 7.05
CA SER A 177 9.20 -5.53 8.48
C SER A 177 8.62 -4.16 8.83
N PHE A 178 9.14 -3.07 8.25
CA PHE A 178 8.71 -1.70 8.57
C PHE A 178 7.25 -1.37 8.19
N PRO A 179 6.83 -1.46 6.92
CA PRO A 179 5.44 -1.19 6.54
C PRO A 179 4.45 -2.10 7.27
N LEU A 180 4.81 -3.36 7.51
CA LEU A 180 3.95 -4.26 8.28
C LEU A 180 3.86 -3.82 9.74
N TYR A 181 4.98 -3.51 10.37
CA TYR A 181 5.02 -3.01 11.75
C TYR A 181 4.09 -1.81 11.92
N LEU A 182 4.24 -0.80 11.07
CA LEU A 182 3.48 0.45 11.16
C LEU A 182 1.98 0.23 11.04
N ASN A 183 1.56 -0.60 10.07
CA ASN A 183 0.15 -0.84 9.83
C ASN A 183 -0.49 -1.76 10.88
N VAL A 184 0.24 -2.74 11.43
CA VAL A 184 -0.23 -3.56 12.54
C VAL A 184 -0.30 -2.73 13.81
N TYR A 185 0.73 -1.93 14.11
CA TYR A 185 0.76 -1.03 15.27
C TYR A 185 -0.40 -0.03 15.23
N ALA A 186 -0.60 0.63 14.09
CA ALA A 186 -1.73 1.54 13.89
C ALA A 186 -3.08 0.80 13.99
N GLY A 187 -3.16 -0.44 13.51
CA GLY A 187 -4.35 -1.29 13.65
C GLY A 187 -4.66 -1.64 15.12
N ILE A 188 -3.64 -1.88 15.94
CA ILE A 188 -3.78 -2.16 17.37
C ILE A 188 -4.22 -0.91 18.13
N ARG A 189 -3.55 0.22 17.91
CA ARG A 189 -3.83 1.49 18.61
C ARG A 189 -5.06 2.22 18.10
N GLY A 190 -5.53 1.89 16.89
CA GLY A 190 -6.74 2.43 16.29
C GLY A 190 -8.03 1.70 16.67
N VAL A 191 -7.97 0.70 17.56
CA VAL A 191 -9.16 0.03 18.09
C VAL A 191 -9.97 1.00 18.95
N ASP A 192 -11.28 1.04 18.73
CA ASP A 192 -12.20 1.92 19.45
C ASP A 192 -12.18 1.61 20.96
N ALA A 193 -11.99 2.64 21.78
CA ALA A 193 -12.02 2.54 23.23
C ALA A 193 -13.35 1.97 23.74
N GLN A 194 -14.48 2.24 23.06
CA GLN A 194 -15.78 1.70 23.42
C GLN A 194 -15.84 0.17 23.33
N LEU A 195 -15.13 -0.44 22.37
CA LEU A 195 -15.04 -1.90 22.25
C LEU A 195 -14.22 -2.50 23.38
N ILE A 196 -13.21 -1.77 23.86
CA ILE A 196 -12.38 -2.16 25.01
C ILE A 196 -13.22 -2.10 26.29
N GLU A 197 -13.89 -0.98 26.55
CA GLU A 197 -14.75 -0.77 27.72
C GLU A 197 -15.93 -1.76 27.76
N ALA A 198 -16.53 -2.07 26.61
CA ALA A 198 -17.57 -3.09 26.51
C ALA A 198 -17.02 -4.49 26.83
N GLY A 199 -15.82 -4.82 26.36
CA GLY A 199 -15.14 -6.07 26.69
C GLY A 199 -14.83 -6.21 28.18
N GLU A 200 -14.35 -5.14 28.81
CA GLU A 200 -14.09 -5.09 30.26
C GLU A 200 -15.39 -5.23 31.08
N SER A 201 -16.47 -4.57 30.64
CA SER A 201 -17.80 -4.68 31.27
C SER A 201 -18.38 -6.09 31.18
N LEU A 202 -18.03 -6.85 30.14
CA LEU A 202 -18.39 -8.27 29.99
C LEU A 202 -17.45 -9.23 30.75
N GLY A 203 -16.48 -8.71 31.49
CA GLY A 203 -15.56 -9.50 32.32
C GLY A 203 -14.40 -10.13 31.55
N LEU A 204 -14.05 -9.64 30.35
CA LEU A 204 -12.89 -10.13 29.63
C LEU A 204 -11.59 -9.79 30.39
N SER A 205 -10.74 -10.79 30.56
CA SER A 205 -9.36 -10.55 31.04
C SER A 205 -8.53 -9.82 29.99
N ARG A 206 -7.37 -9.29 30.36
CA ARG A 206 -6.44 -8.63 29.42
C ARG A 206 -6.14 -9.49 28.18
N TRP A 207 -5.91 -10.79 28.38
CA TRP A 207 -5.68 -11.70 27.26
C TRP A 207 -6.96 -11.92 26.43
N GLY A 208 -8.12 -12.01 27.10
CA GLY A 208 -9.42 -12.07 26.45
C GLY A 208 -9.66 -10.87 25.52
N LEU A 209 -9.30 -9.67 25.99
CA LEU A 209 -9.40 -8.42 25.24
C LEU A 209 -8.45 -8.40 24.04
N VAL A 210 -7.19 -8.85 24.23
CA VAL A 210 -6.23 -8.95 23.12
C VAL A 210 -6.73 -9.90 22.04
N ARG A 211 -7.22 -11.09 22.40
CA ARG A 211 -7.66 -12.09 21.42
C ARG A 211 -8.96 -11.73 20.70
N HIS A 212 -9.93 -11.19 21.41
CA HIS A 212 -11.29 -11.01 20.87
C HIS A 212 -11.56 -9.61 20.35
N VAL A 213 -10.78 -8.60 20.77
CA VAL A 213 -10.99 -7.20 20.38
C VAL A 213 -9.78 -6.69 19.59
N VAL A 214 -8.59 -6.76 20.17
CA VAL A 214 -7.39 -6.11 19.59
C VAL A 214 -6.88 -6.82 18.33
N LEU A 215 -6.64 -8.14 18.39
CA LEU A 215 -6.14 -8.89 17.24
C LEU A 215 -7.11 -8.85 16.03
N PRO A 216 -8.43 -9.05 16.21
CA PRO A 216 -9.38 -8.90 15.11
C PRO A 216 -9.46 -7.46 14.59
N GLY A 217 -9.39 -6.46 15.49
CA GLY A 217 -9.38 -5.04 15.13
C GLY A 217 -8.13 -4.62 14.34
N ALA A 218 -6.99 -5.26 14.60
CA ALA A 218 -5.73 -5.00 13.91
C ALA A 218 -5.60 -5.73 12.56
N LEU A 219 -6.40 -6.78 12.29
CA LEU A 219 -6.28 -7.58 11.07
C LEU A 219 -6.43 -6.77 9.77
N PRO A 220 -7.37 -5.80 9.63
CA PRO A 220 -7.45 -4.95 8.45
C PRO A 220 -6.18 -4.13 8.23
N GLY A 221 -5.59 -3.62 9.31
CA GLY A 221 -4.29 -2.95 9.28
C GLY A 221 -3.19 -3.90 8.83
N ALA A 222 -3.13 -5.10 9.42
CA ALA A 222 -2.17 -6.13 9.03
C ALA A 222 -2.23 -6.47 7.53
N MET A 223 -3.42 -6.62 6.95
CA MET A 223 -3.59 -6.90 5.51
C MET A 223 -3.13 -5.74 4.64
N THR A 224 -3.44 -4.51 5.04
CA THR A 224 -2.96 -3.30 4.37
C THR A 224 -1.43 -3.23 4.42
N GLY A 225 -0.86 -3.49 5.58
CA GLY A 225 0.59 -3.58 5.80
C GLY A 225 1.24 -4.63 4.92
N LEU A 226 0.72 -5.85 4.91
CA LEU A 226 1.22 -6.96 4.10
C LEU A 226 1.25 -6.61 2.61
N ARG A 227 0.21 -5.92 2.12
CA ARG A 227 0.14 -5.47 0.72
C ARG A 227 1.22 -4.44 0.39
N TYR A 228 1.45 -3.47 1.28
CA TYR A 228 2.57 -2.53 1.13
C TYR A 228 3.92 -3.24 1.20
N SER A 229 4.09 -4.16 2.17
CA SER A 229 5.30 -4.96 2.34
C SER A 229 5.63 -5.78 1.10
N LEU A 230 4.62 -6.34 0.43
CA LEU A 230 4.83 -7.13 -0.78
C LEU A 230 5.44 -6.30 -1.90
N GLY A 231 4.95 -5.08 -2.14
CA GLY A 231 5.53 -4.17 -3.12
C GLY A 231 6.99 -3.81 -2.79
N ILE A 232 7.28 -3.58 -1.50
CA ILE A 232 8.63 -3.29 -1.04
C ILE A 232 9.54 -4.53 -1.13
N ALA A 233 9.02 -5.73 -0.90
CA ALA A 233 9.78 -6.98 -1.02
C ALA A 233 10.29 -7.18 -2.45
N TRP A 234 9.45 -6.92 -3.46
CA TRP A 234 9.85 -6.98 -4.87
C TRP A 234 10.89 -5.94 -5.22
N LEU A 235 10.70 -4.69 -4.77
CA LEU A 235 11.69 -3.63 -4.98
C LEU A 235 13.03 -4.00 -4.33
N ALA A 236 13.01 -4.48 -3.09
CA ALA A 236 14.17 -4.93 -2.35
C ALA A 236 14.89 -6.09 -3.06
N LEU A 237 14.14 -7.08 -3.56
CA LEU A 237 14.68 -8.20 -4.32
C LEU A 237 15.44 -7.72 -5.56
N VAL A 238 14.82 -6.83 -6.36
CA VAL A 238 15.44 -6.31 -7.58
C VAL A 238 16.82 -5.72 -7.26
N PHE A 239 16.91 -4.85 -6.25
CA PHE A 239 18.19 -4.27 -5.86
C PHE A 239 19.17 -5.28 -5.26
N ALA A 240 18.67 -6.20 -4.42
CA ALA A 240 19.51 -7.21 -3.76
C ALA A 240 20.12 -8.21 -4.75
N GLU A 241 19.40 -8.56 -5.82
CA GLU A 241 19.90 -9.48 -6.84
C GLU A 241 20.86 -8.83 -7.84
N GLN A 242 20.96 -7.50 -7.89
CA GLN A 242 21.91 -6.83 -8.78
C GLN A 242 23.34 -6.80 -8.23
N VAL A 243 23.55 -7.17 -6.97
CA VAL A 243 24.85 -7.07 -6.30
C VAL A 243 25.34 -8.45 -5.89
N ASN A 244 26.36 -8.96 -6.59
CA ASN A 244 27.00 -10.25 -6.29
C ASN A 244 25.99 -11.41 -6.13
N ALA A 245 25.04 -11.53 -7.06
CA ALA A 245 24.14 -12.68 -7.13
C ALA A 245 24.65 -13.68 -8.17
N ASP A 246 24.50 -14.98 -7.89
CA ASP A 246 24.92 -16.05 -8.79
C ASP A 246 23.73 -16.69 -9.54
N ALA A 247 22.51 -16.25 -9.22
CA ALA A 247 21.26 -16.73 -9.80
C ALA A 247 20.13 -15.72 -9.53
N GLY A 248 19.00 -15.86 -10.23
CA GLY A 248 17.82 -14.99 -10.10
C GLY A 248 17.62 -14.05 -11.29
N ILE A 249 16.46 -13.41 -11.37
CA ILE A 249 16.11 -12.51 -12.47
C ILE A 249 17.06 -11.30 -12.47
N GLY A 250 17.42 -10.76 -11.31
CA GLY A 250 18.38 -9.66 -11.20
C GLY A 250 19.78 -10.03 -11.69
N PHE A 251 20.22 -11.28 -11.48
CA PHE A 251 21.47 -11.77 -12.05
C PHE A 251 21.43 -11.80 -13.58
N VAL A 252 20.36 -12.36 -14.17
CA VAL A 252 20.16 -12.38 -15.63
C VAL A 252 20.13 -10.94 -16.19
N MET A 253 19.50 -10.01 -15.47
CA MET A 253 19.45 -8.61 -15.85
C MET A 253 20.83 -7.92 -15.81
N VAL A 254 21.65 -8.19 -14.79
CA VAL A 254 23.03 -7.69 -14.71
C VAL A 254 23.88 -8.26 -15.84
N GLN A 255 23.81 -9.57 -16.09
CA GLN A 255 24.52 -10.20 -17.19
C GLN A 255 24.12 -9.59 -18.53
N ALA A 256 22.82 -9.42 -18.78
CA ALA A 256 22.32 -8.77 -19.98
C ALA A 256 22.83 -7.34 -20.13
N ARG A 257 22.88 -6.57 -19.03
CA ARG A 257 23.45 -5.21 -19.00
C ARG A 257 24.92 -5.20 -19.37
N ASP A 258 25.71 -6.14 -18.84
CA ASP A 258 27.15 -6.20 -19.11
C ASP A 258 27.45 -6.51 -20.59
N PHE A 259 26.54 -7.22 -21.27
CA PHE A 259 26.58 -7.48 -22.72
C PHE A 259 25.72 -6.51 -23.57
N LEU A 260 25.16 -5.44 -22.97
CA LEU A 260 24.28 -4.47 -23.63
C LEU A 260 23.09 -5.11 -24.36
N ARG A 261 22.59 -6.24 -23.87
CA ARG A 261 21.41 -6.96 -24.37
C ARG A 261 20.13 -6.34 -23.82
N THR A 262 19.75 -5.20 -24.37
CA THR A 262 18.60 -4.42 -23.89
C THR A 262 17.27 -5.17 -24.03
N ASP A 263 17.16 -6.06 -25.01
CA ASP A 263 16.06 -6.99 -25.21
C ASP A 263 15.81 -7.89 -23.98
N VAL A 264 16.86 -8.52 -23.44
CA VAL A 264 16.78 -9.38 -22.25
C VAL A 264 16.44 -8.57 -21.00
N ILE A 265 17.02 -7.36 -20.85
CA ILE A 265 16.70 -6.48 -19.72
C ILE A 265 15.20 -6.17 -19.70
N VAL A 266 14.61 -5.86 -20.86
CA VAL A 266 13.17 -5.59 -20.96
C VAL A 266 12.34 -6.85 -20.65
N VAL A 267 12.75 -8.03 -21.11
CA VAL A 267 12.11 -9.30 -20.70
C VAL A 267 12.11 -9.44 -19.18
N CYS A 268 13.25 -9.25 -18.51
CA CYS A 268 13.36 -9.32 -17.05
C CYS A 268 12.43 -8.32 -16.33
N LEU A 269 12.36 -7.06 -16.83
CA LEU A 269 11.46 -6.03 -16.27
C LEU A 269 9.98 -6.40 -16.44
N ILE A 270 9.59 -6.93 -17.59
CA ILE A 270 8.23 -7.40 -17.84
C ILE A 270 7.89 -8.55 -16.90
N VAL A 271 8.81 -9.50 -16.73
CA VAL A 271 8.63 -10.65 -15.82
C VAL A 271 8.46 -10.18 -14.37
N TYR A 272 9.24 -9.19 -13.91
CA TYR A 272 9.04 -8.58 -12.60
C TYR A 272 7.66 -7.91 -12.46
N ALA A 273 7.19 -7.19 -13.48
CA ALA A 273 5.86 -6.59 -13.48
C ALA A 273 4.77 -7.65 -13.38
N PHE A 274 4.87 -8.75 -14.14
CA PHE A 274 3.93 -9.88 -14.07
C PHE A 274 3.95 -10.57 -12.70
N LEU A 275 5.13 -10.88 -12.16
CA LEU A 275 5.27 -11.50 -10.84
C LEU A 275 4.70 -10.60 -9.73
N GLY A 276 4.98 -9.31 -9.77
CA GLY A 276 4.43 -8.33 -8.83
C GLY A 276 2.91 -8.24 -8.91
N LEU A 277 2.33 -8.25 -10.11
CA LEU A 277 0.88 -8.25 -10.31
C LEU A 277 0.22 -9.53 -9.79
N ILE A 278 0.81 -10.69 -10.04
CA ILE A 278 0.32 -11.98 -9.53
C ILE A 278 0.36 -11.97 -8.00
N ALA A 279 1.46 -11.51 -7.40
CA ALA A 279 1.60 -11.41 -5.96
C ALA A 279 0.56 -10.46 -5.34
N ASP A 280 0.37 -9.25 -5.90
CA ASP A 280 -0.66 -8.30 -5.45
C ASP A 280 -2.08 -8.89 -5.59
N PHE A 281 -2.34 -9.64 -6.67
CA PHE A 281 -3.61 -10.33 -6.86
C PHE A 281 -3.87 -11.39 -5.77
N ILE A 282 -2.85 -12.19 -5.42
CA ILE A 282 -2.94 -13.20 -4.36
C ILE A 282 -3.26 -12.52 -3.02
N VAL A 283 -2.53 -11.45 -2.66
CA VAL A 283 -2.75 -10.74 -1.38
C VAL A 283 -4.12 -10.09 -1.34
N ARG A 284 -4.60 -9.46 -2.42
CA ARG A 284 -5.96 -8.90 -2.48
C ARG A 284 -7.05 -9.96 -2.35
N THR A 285 -6.80 -11.15 -2.89
CA THR A 285 -7.75 -12.27 -2.76
C THR A 285 -7.79 -12.75 -1.32
N LEU A 286 -6.62 -12.88 -0.67
CA LEU A 286 -6.50 -13.22 0.74
C LEU A 286 -7.17 -12.16 1.64
N GLU A 287 -6.96 -10.88 1.36
CA GLU A 287 -7.60 -9.75 2.07
C GLU A 287 -9.12 -9.85 1.99
N ARG A 288 -9.68 -10.11 0.80
CA ARG A 288 -11.13 -10.27 0.62
C ARG A 288 -11.71 -11.48 1.35
N LEU A 289 -10.95 -12.56 1.48
CA LEU A 289 -11.36 -13.78 2.18
C LEU A 289 -11.27 -13.61 3.70
N LEU A 290 -10.20 -12.97 4.19
CA LEU A 290 -10.00 -12.75 5.61
C LEU A 290 -10.89 -11.65 6.15
N LEU A 291 -11.19 -10.59 5.39
CA LEU A 291 -11.96 -9.44 5.86
C LEU A 291 -13.46 -9.46 5.48
N GLN A 292 -14.01 -10.64 5.17
CA GLN A 292 -15.42 -10.80 4.76
C GLN A 292 -16.41 -10.30 5.81
N TRP A 293 -16.04 -10.33 7.10
CA TRP A 293 -16.91 -9.89 8.18
C TRP A 293 -17.11 -8.37 8.22
N ARG A 294 -16.24 -7.58 7.56
CA ARG A 294 -16.30 -6.11 7.60
C ARG A 294 -17.10 -5.58 6.41
N PRO A 295 -18.25 -4.90 6.64
CA PRO A 295 -18.98 -4.25 5.57
C PRO A 295 -18.12 -3.11 5.01
N THR A 296 -17.47 -3.35 3.87
CA THR A 296 -16.67 -2.34 3.19
C THR A 296 -17.58 -1.64 2.20
N PHE A 297 -17.76 -0.32 2.36
CA PHE A 297 -18.56 0.49 1.43
C PHE A 297 -17.95 0.38 0.02
N THR A 298 -18.55 -0.44 -0.81
CA THR A 298 -18.24 -0.56 -2.23
C THR A 298 -19.06 0.51 -2.92
N GLY A 299 -18.47 1.69 -3.09
CA GLY A 299 -19.12 2.81 -3.79
C GLY A 299 -19.69 2.33 -5.12
N ARG A 300 -21.02 2.44 -5.27
CA ARG A 300 -21.74 2.17 -6.53
C ARG A 300 -21.64 3.40 -7.43
#